data_AF-D1W878-F1
#
_entry.id   AF-D1W878-F1
#
_cell.length_a   1.000
_cell.length_b   1.000
_cell.length_c   1.000
_cell.angle_alpha   90.00
_cell.angle_beta   90.00
_cell.angle_gamma   90.00
#
_symmetry.space_group_name_H-M   'P 1'
#
loop_
_entity.id
_entity.type
_entity.pdbx_description
1 polymer ?
#
loop_
_entity_poly.entity_id
_entity_poly.type
_entity_poly.pdbx_seq_one_letter_code
_entity_poly.pdbx_strand_id
1 'polypeptide(L)'
;MLADTIPERKGFFKKLTQGAVRFVESFSEVDTNYVEPQHYYYTVMLQNTNTYEGYRLRNHKGQSVTLAPQPSIKIGPFVGYRWFFLGYTFDLKHYDKNKDRQEIDLSLYSSRLTVDLFYRKTGNLYNIRSLYIDDKIDTKPLEKQPFNGFKSSIKGFNLYYIFNHRKFSYPAAFSQSTVQRRSYGSPMVGIGYTKHKMSIDLSELNHLVRSVLKPGEEGKTKEDTRLTFGNYHYSDISISGGYAYNWVFAHNWLFASSLCLGLAYKHSVGDVLKEQTTTHDYNLKKFNVDAVGRLGVVWNNTRYYVGTSTIFHVYNYQKGQFSTSTIFGNFNIYVGFNFGKIKQK
;
A
#
# COMPACT_ATOMS: atom_id res chain seq x y z
N MET A 1 42.33 56.44 5.04
CA MET A 1 41.04 55.89 5.51
C MET A 1 40.81 54.58 4.79
N LEU A 2 41.08 53.45 5.45
CA LEU A 2 40.74 52.12 4.97
C LEU A 2 39.29 51.87 5.39
N ALA A 3 38.38 51.76 4.42
CA ALA A 3 37.01 51.33 4.69
C ALA A 3 37.01 49.81 4.83
N ASP A 4 36.91 49.34 6.07
CA ASP A 4 36.67 47.93 6.38
C ASP A 4 35.29 47.51 5.83
N THR A 5 35.29 46.72 4.76
CA THR A 5 34.09 46.01 4.30
C THR A 5 33.76 44.90 5.30
N ILE A 6 32.72 45.14 6.12
CA ILE A 6 32.10 44.14 7.00
C ILE A 6 31.59 42.99 6.11
N PRO A 7 32.03 41.73 6.31
CA PRO A 7 31.53 40.62 5.51
C PRO A 7 30.05 40.37 5.85
N GLU A 8 29.17 40.50 4.84
CA GLU A 8 27.77 40.14 4.94
C GLU A 8 27.65 38.70 5.48
N ARG A 9 27.21 38.56 6.73
CA ARG A 9 26.78 37.29 7.31
C ARG A 9 25.58 36.79 6.51
N LYS A 10 25.82 35.93 5.51
CA LYS A 10 24.76 35.21 4.79
C LYS A 10 23.85 34.54 5.80
N GLY A 11 22.62 35.06 5.90
CA GLY A 11 21.65 34.70 6.93
C GLY A 11 21.35 33.21 6.97
N PHE A 12 21.12 32.70 8.18
CA PHE A 12 20.77 31.32 8.48
C PHE A 12 19.67 30.76 7.56
N PHE A 13 18.66 31.57 7.24
CA PHE A 13 17.60 31.23 6.27
C PHE A 13 18.11 30.97 4.85
N LYS A 14 19.10 31.73 4.35
CA LYS A 14 19.68 31.52 3.02
C LYS A 14 20.53 30.23 2.98
N LYS A 15 21.15 29.85 4.09
CA LYS A 15 21.85 28.56 4.22
C LYS A 15 20.87 27.39 4.32
N LEU A 16 19.75 27.54 5.02
CA LEU A 16 18.68 26.54 5.08
C LEU A 16 18.02 26.32 3.73
N THR A 17 17.70 27.39 3.00
CA THR A 17 17.10 27.28 1.66
C THR A 17 18.08 26.70 0.64
N GLN A 18 19.36 27.09 0.67
CA GLN A 18 20.39 26.46 -0.15
C GLN A 18 20.63 24.99 0.22
N GLY A 19 20.55 24.64 1.50
CA GLY A 19 20.60 23.25 1.97
C GLY A 19 19.41 22.42 1.49
N ALA A 20 18.20 22.97 1.52
CA ALA A 20 17.00 22.33 1.00
C ALA A 20 17.05 22.17 -0.52
N VAL A 21 17.53 23.17 -1.26
CA VAL A 21 17.72 23.07 -2.72
C VAL A 21 18.75 21.99 -3.08
N ARG A 22 19.91 21.97 -2.41
CA ARG A 22 20.93 20.91 -2.62
C ARG A 22 20.41 19.53 -2.24
N PHE A 23 19.61 19.43 -1.19
CA PHE A 23 18.97 18.18 -0.79
C PHE A 23 17.99 17.68 -1.86
N VAL A 24 17.19 18.58 -2.45
CA VAL A 24 16.28 18.26 -3.57
C VAL A 24 17.05 17.91 -4.85
N GLU A 25 18.14 18.60 -5.17
CA GLU A 25 18.99 18.27 -6.32
C GLU A 25 19.67 16.90 -6.14
N SER A 26 20.03 16.56 -4.90
CA SER A 26 20.67 15.28 -4.58
C SER A 26 19.76 14.06 -4.80
N PHE A 27 18.44 14.26 -4.95
CA PHE A 27 17.48 13.23 -5.32
C PHE A 27 17.58 12.79 -6.78
N SER A 28 18.34 13.51 -7.61
CA SER A 28 18.57 13.19 -9.03
C SER A 28 20.01 12.75 -9.30
N GLU A 29 20.87 12.74 -8.28
CA GLU A 29 22.29 12.35 -8.44
C GLU A 29 22.40 10.83 -8.58
N VAL A 30 22.80 10.38 -9.77
CA VAL A 30 22.99 8.96 -10.11
C VAL A 30 24.33 8.75 -10.81
N ASP A 31 24.90 7.56 -10.63
CA ASP A 31 26.07 7.10 -11.36
C ASP A 31 25.63 6.65 -12.77
N THR A 32 26.01 7.41 -13.78
CA THR A 32 25.61 7.19 -15.18
C THR A 32 26.14 5.88 -15.78
N ASN A 33 27.14 5.25 -15.14
CA ASN A 33 27.57 3.91 -15.53
C ASN A 33 26.54 2.83 -15.18
N TYR A 34 25.67 3.10 -14.21
CA TYR A 34 24.66 2.16 -13.70
C TYR A 34 23.24 2.58 -14.06
N VAL A 35 22.94 3.89 -14.07
CA VAL A 35 21.59 4.43 -14.23
C VAL A 35 21.60 5.55 -15.26
N GLU A 36 20.79 5.43 -16.29
CA GLU A 36 20.59 6.47 -17.30
C GLU A 36 19.44 7.41 -16.86
N PRO A 37 19.70 8.73 -16.75
CA PRO A 37 18.65 9.72 -16.50
C PRO A 37 17.65 9.80 -17.65
N GLN A 38 16.42 10.23 -17.37
CA GLN A 38 15.42 10.44 -18.40
C GLN A 38 15.81 11.60 -19.33
N HIS A 39 15.62 11.42 -20.64
CA HIS A 39 15.95 12.38 -21.71
C HIS A 39 14.77 13.29 -22.11
N TYR A 40 13.62 13.14 -21.46
CA TYR A 40 12.36 13.77 -21.80
C TYR A 40 11.69 14.39 -20.56
N TYR A 41 10.95 15.49 -20.75
CA TYR A 41 10.23 16.16 -19.67
C TYR A 41 8.90 15.50 -19.33
N TYR A 42 8.20 15.01 -20.34
CA TYR A 42 6.82 14.58 -20.24
C TYR A 42 6.67 13.11 -20.58
N THR A 43 5.65 12.50 -20.00
CA THR A 43 5.25 11.13 -20.32
C THR A 43 3.73 11.00 -20.29
N VAL A 44 3.22 10.15 -21.16
CA VAL A 44 1.83 9.69 -21.13
C VAL A 44 1.86 8.17 -21.07
N MET A 45 1.03 7.62 -20.20
CA MET A 45 0.95 6.18 -19.94
C MET A 45 -0.51 5.74 -19.87
N LEU A 46 -0.77 4.56 -20.41
CA LEU A 46 -2.01 3.84 -20.18
C LEU A 46 -1.70 2.67 -19.25
N GLN A 47 -2.47 2.54 -18.17
CA GLN A 47 -2.27 1.50 -17.18
C GLN A 47 -3.57 0.75 -16.89
N ASN A 48 -3.47 -0.57 -16.87
CA ASN A 48 -4.46 -1.47 -16.32
C ASN A 48 -4.01 -1.90 -14.91
N THR A 49 -4.91 -1.82 -13.93
CA THR A 49 -4.65 -2.20 -12.54
C THR A 49 -5.67 -3.24 -12.09
N ASN A 50 -5.19 -4.42 -11.72
CA ASN A 50 -5.99 -5.47 -11.11
C ASN A 50 -5.76 -5.45 -9.60
N THR A 51 -6.83 -5.33 -8.83
CA THR A 51 -6.75 -5.26 -7.37
C THR A 51 -7.15 -6.59 -6.74
N TYR A 52 -6.35 -7.03 -5.78
CA TYR A 52 -6.58 -8.21 -4.96
C TYR A 52 -6.61 -7.79 -3.49
N GLU A 53 -7.64 -8.23 -2.78
CA GLU A 53 -7.89 -7.81 -1.41
C GLU A 53 -8.56 -8.95 -0.66
N GLY A 54 -8.11 -9.20 0.56
CA GLY A 54 -8.67 -10.25 1.41
C GLY A 54 -8.45 -9.92 2.87
N TYR A 55 -9.52 -10.05 3.65
CA TYR A 55 -9.53 -9.88 5.09
C TYR A 55 -9.92 -11.21 5.73
N ARG A 56 -9.04 -11.77 6.53
CA ARG A 56 -9.36 -12.93 7.37
C ARG A 56 -9.45 -12.49 8.81
N LEU A 57 -10.63 -12.57 9.40
CA LEU A 57 -10.89 -12.28 10.80
C LEU A 57 -11.02 -13.59 11.57
N ARG A 58 -10.42 -13.70 12.75
CA ARG A 58 -10.55 -14.86 13.64
C ARG A 58 -10.74 -14.41 15.08
N ASN A 59 -11.65 -15.07 15.80
CA ASN A 59 -11.89 -14.83 17.22
C ASN A 59 -11.30 -15.93 18.12
N HIS A 60 -11.37 -15.74 19.45
CA HIS A 60 -10.81 -16.69 20.43
C HIS A 60 -11.57 -18.01 20.54
N LYS A 61 -12.83 -18.02 20.12
CA LYS A 61 -13.63 -19.24 20.04
C LYS A 61 -13.26 -20.12 18.83
N GLY A 62 -12.25 -19.73 18.05
CA GLY A 62 -11.79 -20.44 16.86
C GLY A 62 -12.56 -20.12 15.58
N GLN A 63 -13.62 -19.30 15.67
CA GLN A 63 -14.44 -18.90 14.54
C GLN A 63 -13.65 -17.96 13.62
N SER A 64 -13.83 -18.10 12.30
CA SER A 64 -13.16 -17.24 11.34
C SER A 64 -14.05 -16.86 10.17
N VAL A 65 -13.90 -15.63 9.68
CA VAL A 65 -14.58 -15.15 8.47
C VAL A 65 -13.55 -14.55 7.53
N THR A 66 -13.57 -14.99 6.28
CA THR A 66 -12.77 -14.41 5.21
C THR A 66 -13.68 -13.59 4.32
N LEU A 67 -13.43 -12.29 4.24
CA LEU A 67 -14.14 -11.34 3.40
C LEU A 67 -13.19 -10.89 2.29
N ALA A 68 -13.65 -10.94 1.04
CA ALA A 68 -12.91 -10.35 -0.07
C ALA A 68 -13.88 -9.63 -0.99
N PRO A 69 -13.53 -8.43 -1.48
CA PRO A 69 -14.33 -7.77 -2.49
C PRO A 69 -14.29 -8.57 -3.79
N GLN A 70 -15.21 -8.26 -4.69
CA GLN A 70 -15.11 -8.76 -6.06
C GLN A 70 -13.85 -8.16 -6.73
N PRO A 71 -13.07 -8.95 -7.50
CA PRO A 71 -11.91 -8.44 -8.22
C PRO A 71 -12.30 -7.26 -9.10
N SER A 72 -11.64 -6.13 -8.89
CA SER A 72 -11.83 -4.91 -9.68
C SER A 72 -10.70 -4.78 -10.70
N ILE A 73 -11.10 -4.52 -11.94
CA ILE A 73 -10.20 -4.24 -13.07
C ILE A 73 -10.36 -2.78 -13.40
N LYS A 74 -9.30 -2.01 -13.17
CA LYS A 74 -9.26 -0.57 -13.43
C LYS A 74 -8.40 -0.28 -14.65
N ILE A 75 -8.79 0.70 -15.45
CA ILE A 75 -7.97 1.20 -16.55
C ILE A 75 -7.92 2.72 -16.50
N GLY A 76 -6.78 3.33 -16.81
CA GLY A 76 -6.66 4.78 -16.69
C GLY A 76 -5.50 5.38 -17.47
N PRO A 77 -5.69 6.62 -17.99
CA PRO A 77 -4.57 7.43 -18.44
C PRO A 77 -3.80 8.01 -17.26
N PHE A 78 -2.49 8.11 -17.45
CA PHE A 78 -1.53 8.74 -16.56
C PHE A 78 -0.71 9.73 -17.37
N VAL A 79 -0.45 10.89 -16.77
CA VAL A 79 0.43 11.93 -17.29
C VAL A 79 1.53 12.17 -16.27
N GLY A 80 2.76 12.27 -16.74
CA GLY A 80 3.91 12.51 -15.87
C GLY A 80 4.75 13.68 -16.35
N TYR A 81 5.33 14.38 -15.38
CA TYR A 81 6.34 15.40 -15.56
C TYR A 81 7.57 15.04 -14.70
N ARG A 82 8.67 14.66 -15.36
CA ARG A 82 9.90 14.20 -14.72
C ARG A 82 9.67 13.07 -13.68
N TRP A 83 9.77 13.39 -12.39
CA TRP A 83 9.62 12.44 -11.28
C TRP A 83 8.19 12.41 -10.71
N PHE A 84 7.28 13.21 -11.25
CA PHE A 84 5.89 13.32 -10.79
C PHE A 84 4.93 12.68 -11.80
N PHE A 85 3.98 11.88 -11.32
CA PHE A 85 2.95 11.22 -12.14
C PHE A 85 1.57 11.45 -11.53
N LEU A 86 0.60 11.76 -12.38
CA LEU A 86 -0.81 11.90 -12.03
C LEU A 86 -1.63 11.01 -12.97
N GLY A 87 -2.45 10.12 -12.41
CA GLY A 87 -3.34 9.30 -13.19
C GLY A 87 -4.73 9.21 -12.59
N TYR A 88 -5.68 8.89 -13.46
CA TYR A 88 -7.06 8.66 -13.07
C TYR A 88 -7.49 7.31 -13.64
N THR A 89 -8.03 6.44 -12.80
CA THR A 89 -8.43 5.07 -13.19
C THR A 89 -9.93 4.88 -13.05
N PHE A 90 -10.51 4.21 -14.04
CA PHE A 90 -11.93 3.87 -14.11
C PHE A 90 -12.10 2.38 -13.81
N ASP A 91 -13.01 2.04 -12.91
CA ASP A 91 -13.38 0.66 -12.63
C ASP A 91 -14.35 0.14 -13.71
N LEU A 92 -13.89 -0.79 -14.54
CA LEU A 92 -14.65 -1.32 -15.68
C LEU A 92 -15.78 -2.27 -15.26
N LYS A 93 -15.69 -2.89 -14.08
CA LYS A 93 -16.65 -3.92 -13.65
C LYS A 93 -17.75 -3.39 -12.75
N HIS A 94 -17.50 -2.30 -12.02
CA HIS A 94 -18.41 -1.84 -10.97
C HIS A 94 -18.84 -0.37 -11.10
N TYR A 95 -18.72 0.21 -12.30
CA TYR A 95 -19.04 1.63 -12.59
C TYR A 95 -20.39 2.11 -12.04
N ASP A 96 -21.44 1.26 -12.04
CA ASP A 96 -22.79 1.64 -11.62
C ASP A 96 -23.18 1.20 -10.20
N LYS A 97 -22.42 0.29 -9.58
CA LYS A 97 -22.77 -0.35 -8.28
C LYS A 97 -21.91 0.08 -7.08
N ASN A 98 -20.90 0.93 -7.29
CA ASN A 98 -19.82 1.14 -6.31
C ASN A 98 -19.45 2.62 -6.04
N LYS A 99 -20.45 3.50 -5.96
CA LYS A 99 -20.26 4.96 -5.78
C LYS A 99 -19.51 5.36 -4.49
N ASP A 100 -19.48 4.49 -3.48
CA ASP A 100 -18.85 4.77 -2.19
C ASP A 100 -17.37 4.39 -2.09
N ARG A 101 -16.83 3.67 -3.09
CA ARG A 101 -15.42 3.27 -3.12
C ARG A 101 -14.55 4.43 -3.62
N GLN A 102 -13.59 4.85 -2.80
CA GLN A 102 -12.65 5.93 -3.16
C GLN A 102 -11.23 5.45 -2.93
N GLU A 103 -10.37 5.65 -3.93
CA GLU A 103 -8.95 5.31 -3.85
C GLU A 103 -8.12 6.47 -4.40
N ILE A 104 -7.17 6.93 -3.60
CA ILE A 104 -6.19 7.93 -3.96
C ILE A 104 -4.82 7.36 -3.56
N ASP A 105 -3.97 7.15 -4.56
CA ASP A 105 -2.59 6.71 -4.38
C ASP A 105 -1.66 7.75 -5.00
N LEU A 106 -0.82 8.37 -4.18
CA LEU A 106 0.23 9.28 -4.61
C LEU A 106 1.57 8.67 -4.20
N SER A 107 2.39 8.30 -5.18
CA SER A 107 3.73 7.78 -4.95
C SER A 107 4.77 8.68 -5.61
N LEU A 108 5.81 9.00 -4.85
CA LEU A 108 6.98 9.76 -5.29
C LEU A 108 8.21 8.87 -5.15
N TYR A 109 8.80 8.51 -6.28
CA TYR A 109 10.00 7.68 -6.34
C TYR A 109 11.18 8.54 -6.76
N SER A 110 12.09 8.82 -5.83
CA SER A 110 13.39 9.42 -6.12
C SER A 110 14.52 8.40 -5.97
N SER A 111 15.76 8.78 -6.31
CA SER A 111 16.90 7.88 -6.15
C SER A 111 17.13 7.49 -4.68
N ARG A 112 16.95 8.44 -3.75
CA ARG A 112 17.23 8.27 -2.30
C ARG A 112 16.00 7.97 -1.47
N LEU A 113 14.89 8.62 -1.77
CA LEU A 113 13.67 8.58 -0.98
C LEU A 113 12.49 8.11 -1.82
N THR A 114 11.70 7.22 -1.25
CA THR A 114 10.39 6.83 -1.77
C THR A 114 9.33 7.25 -0.78
N VAL A 115 8.32 7.99 -1.23
CA VAL A 115 7.17 8.40 -0.43
C VAL A 115 5.92 7.83 -1.07
N ASP A 116 5.14 7.09 -0.30
CA ASP A 116 3.83 6.61 -0.72
C ASP A 116 2.77 7.21 0.21
N LEU A 117 1.82 7.93 -0.35
CA LEU A 117 0.63 8.44 0.33
C LEU A 117 -0.57 7.68 -0.25
N PHE A 118 -1.37 7.10 0.63
CA PHE A 118 -2.52 6.31 0.19
C PHE A 118 -3.74 6.61 1.06
N TYR A 119 -4.88 6.68 0.40
CA TYR A 119 -6.20 6.74 1.00
C TYR A 119 -7.09 5.78 0.23
N ARG A 120 -7.58 4.75 0.92
CA ARG A 120 -8.53 3.79 0.37
C ARG A 120 -9.74 3.72 1.30
N LYS A 121 -10.90 3.97 0.72
CA LYS A 121 -12.21 3.78 1.33
C LYS A 121 -12.92 2.68 0.55
N THR A 122 -13.30 1.67 1.31
CA THR A 122 -13.98 0.49 0.83
C THR A 122 -15.46 0.81 0.59
N GLY A 123 -15.97 0.44 -0.59
CA GLY A 123 -17.41 0.50 -0.91
C GLY A 123 -18.15 -0.78 -0.51
N ASN A 124 -19.44 -0.85 -0.85
CA ASN A 124 -20.25 -2.06 -0.69
C ASN A 124 -19.82 -3.12 -1.73
N LEU A 125 -20.24 -4.39 -1.61
CA LEU A 125 -19.84 -5.57 -2.45
C LEU A 125 -18.68 -6.42 -1.90
N TYR A 126 -18.66 -6.68 -0.59
CA TYR A 126 -17.85 -7.76 -0.04
C TYR A 126 -18.58 -9.08 -0.19
N ASN A 127 -17.86 -10.14 -0.51
CA ASN A 127 -18.42 -11.48 -0.46
C ASN A 127 -17.79 -12.25 0.70
N ILE A 128 -18.59 -13.03 1.41
CA ILE A 128 -18.08 -14.03 2.34
C ILE A 128 -17.39 -15.10 1.50
N ARG A 129 -16.06 -15.22 1.63
CA ARG A 129 -15.27 -16.25 0.92
C ARG A 129 -15.20 -17.55 1.69
N SER A 130 -15.18 -17.46 3.01
CA SER A 130 -15.27 -18.60 3.90
C SER A 130 -15.81 -18.12 5.25
N LEU A 131 -16.64 -18.91 5.89
CA LEU A 131 -17.04 -18.73 7.27
C LEU A 131 -16.79 -20.05 8.00
N TYR A 132 -16.28 -19.99 9.22
CA TYR A 132 -16.13 -21.14 10.09
C TYR A 132 -16.65 -20.74 11.46
N ILE A 133 -17.62 -21.51 11.98
CA ILE A 133 -18.30 -21.25 13.26
C ILE A 133 -18.03 -22.40 14.23
N ASP A 134 -18.27 -23.63 13.80
CA ASP A 134 -18.06 -24.86 14.58
C ASP A 134 -17.99 -26.05 13.59
N ASP A 135 -17.34 -27.14 13.98
CA ASP A 135 -17.20 -28.37 13.18
C ASP A 135 -18.56 -29.00 12.85
N LYS A 136 -19.60 -28.66 13.61
CA LYS A 136 -20.97 -29.18 13.47
C LYS A 136 -21.88 -28.36 12.54
N ILE A 137 -21.41 -27.23 12.02
CA ILE A 137 -22.22 -26.31 11.20
C ILE A 137 -21.64 -26.22 9.78
N ASP A 138 -22.39 -26.74 8.80
CA ASP A 138 -22.03 -26.53 7.39
C ASP A 138 -22.28 -25.08 6.99
N THR A 139 -21.20 -24.37 6.74
CA THR A 139 -21.16 -22.94 6.39
C THR A 139 -20.88 -22.73 4.91
N LYS A 140 -20.72 -23.80 4.12
CA LYS A 140 -20.57 -23.73 2.65
C LYS A 140 -21.67 -22.94 1.95
N PRO A 141 -22.96 -22.98 2.36
CA PRO A 141 -24.01 -22.18 1.72
C PRO A 141 -23.79 -20.66 1.81
N LEU A 142 -22.99 -20.20 2.77
CA LEU A 142 -22.65 -18.78 2.95
C LEU A 142 -21.48 -18.32 2.07
N GLU A 143 -20.78 -19.24 1.41
CA GLU A 143 -19.74 -18.87 0.46
C GLU A 143 -20.31 -18.09 -0.73
N LYS A 144 -19.61 -17.03 -1.12
CA LYS A 144 -19.95 -16.08 -2.20
C LYS A 144 -21.18 -15.20 -1.94
N GLN A 145 -21.82 -15.31 -0.77
CA GLN A 145 -22.94 -14.43 -0.42
C GLN A 145 -22.44 -12.97 -0.28
N PRO A 146 -23.15 -12.00 -0.86
CA PRO A 146 -22.82 -10.59 -0.70
C PRO A 146 -23.09 -10.16 0.74
N PHE A 147 -22.17 -9.37 1.28
CA PHE A 147 -22.22 -8.78 2.61
C PHE A 147 -21.86 -7.29 2.48
N ASN A 148 -22.83 -6.41 2.73
CA ASN A 148 -22.64 -4.95 2.59
C ASN A 148 -22.40 -4.26 3.94
N GLY A 149 -22.51 -4.99 5.04
CA GLY A 149 -22.22 -4.52 6.39
C GLY A 149 -20.75 -4.28 6.71
N PHE A 150 -19.80 -4.48 5.77
CA PHE A 150 -18.38 -4.24 5.98
C PHE A 150 -17.93 -2.88 5.41
N LYS A 151 -17.47 -1.98 6.28
CA LYS A 151 -16.87 -0.71 5.87
C LYS A 151 -15.45 -0.61 6.41
N SER A 152 -14.49 -0.37 5.53
CA SER A 152 -13.08 -0.15 5.90
C SER A 152 -12.53 1.09 5.23
N SER A 153 -11.80 1.91 5.98
CA SER A 153 -11.01 3.00 5.45
C SER A 153 -9.61 2.92 6.02
N ILE A 154 -8.63 2.94 5.12
CA ILE A 154 -7.22 3.02 5.46
C ILE A 154 -6.66 4.29 4.85
N LYS A 155 -5.90 5.02 5.66
CA LYS A 155 -5.11 6.15 5.19
C LYS A 155 -3.75 6.12 5.82
N GLY A 156 -2.72 6.46 5.08
CA GLY A 156 -1.38 6.39 5.62
C GLY A 156 -0.34 6.96 4.68
N PHE A 157 0.88 6.93 5.19
CA PHE A 157 2.06 7.19 4.40
C PHE A 157 3.16 6.19 4.72
N ASN A 158 3.97 5.86 3.72
CA ASN A 158 5.24 5.15 3.89
C ASN A 158 6.37 6.02 3.35
N LEU A 159 7.50 6.04 4.05
CA LEU A 159 8.73 6.71 3.65
C LEU A 159 9.85 5.68 3.68
N TYR A 160 10.53 5.48 2.56
CA TYR A 160 11.69 4.59 2.48
C TYR A 160 12.95 5.37 2.10
N TYR A 161 14.06 5.04 2.74
CA TYR A 161 15.41 5.49 2.42
C TYR A 161 16.20 4.36 1.75
N ILE A 162 16.87 4.69 0.65
CA ILE A 162 17.65 3.78 -0.20
C ILE A 162 19.13 4.13 -0.04
N PHE A 163 19.91 3.19 0.51
CA PHE A 163 21.32 3.44 0.81
C PHE A 163 22.18 3.59 -0.46
N ASN A 164 22.07 2.65 -1.40
CA ASN A 164 22.88 2.61 -2.62
C ASN A 164 22.28 3.41 -3.80
N HIS A 165 21.60 4.51 -3.49
CA HIS A 165 20.81 5.32 -4.42
C HIS A 165 21.54 5.81 -5.69
N ARG A 166 22.87 5.93 -5.69
CA ARG A 166 23.64 6.35 -6.87
C ARG A 166 23.67 5.28 -7.96
N LYS A 167 23.81 4.01 -7.55
CA LYS A 167 23.95 2.87 -8.49
C LYS A 167 22.66 2.09 -8.67
N PHE A 168 21.77 2.12 -7.68
CA PHE A 168 20.48 1.45 -7.72
C PHE A 168 19.36 2.48 -7.93
N SER A 169 18.53 2.25 -8.95
CA SER A 169 17.39 3.09 -9.25
C SER A 169 16.07 2.37 -8.99
N TYR A 170 15.41 2.74 -7.90
CA TYR A 170 14.00 2.37 -7.67
C TYR A 170 13.05 2.95 -8.74
N PRO A 171 13.22 4.23 -9.16
CA PRO A 171 12.38 4.81 -10.19
C PRO A 171 12.40 4.05 -11.52
N ALA A 172 13.48 3.34 -11.84
CA ALA A 172 13.59 2.62 -13.12
C ALA A 172 12.50 1.56 -13.31
N ALA A 173 12.05 0.91 -12.22
CA ALA A 173 11.06 -0.16 -12.27
C ALA A 173 9.63 0.28 -11.96
N PHE A 174 9.45 1.35 -11.18
CA PHE A 174 8.14 1.72 -10.62
C PHE A 174 7.60 3.09 -11.08
N SER A 175 8.44 3.95 -11.67
CA SER A 175 8.00 5.23 -12.25
C SER A 175 8.56 5.53 -13.63
N GLN A 176 9.46 4.70 -14.16
CA GLN A 176 10.05 4.83 -15.51
C GLN A 176 10.72 6.19 -15.78
N SER A 177 11.10 6.92 -14.73
CA SER A 177 11.78 8.23 -14.80
C SER A 177 13.30 8.12 -14.89
N THR A 178 13.83 6.89 -14.92
CA THR A 178 15.24 6.56 -15.21
C THR A 178 15.29 5.16 -15.83
N VAL A 179 16.44 4.75 -16.34
CA VAL A 179 16.66 3.38 -16.84
C VAL A 179 17.87 2.77 -16.13
N GLN A 180 17.68 1.62 -15.47
CA GLN A 180 18.80 0.86 -14.93
C GLN A 180 19.55 0.17 -16.08
N ARG A 181 20.84 0.47 -16.22
CA ARG A 181 21.73 -0.10 -17.25
C ARG A 181 22.56 -1.27 -16.76
N ARG A 182 22.82 -1.36 -15.46
CA ARG A 182 23.57 -2.47 -14.84
C ARG A 182 22.87 -2.98 -13.60
N SER A 183 22.92 -4.28 -13.35
CA SER A 183 22.31 -4.87 -12.16
C SER A 183 22.95 -4.33 -10.89
N TYR A 184 22.12 -3.94 -9.91
CA TYR A 184 22.59 -3.49 -8.61
C TYR A 184 21.49 -3.66 -7.56
N GLY A 185 21.89 -3.78 -6.30
CA GLY A 185 20.97 -3.86 -5.18
C GLY A 185 21.23 -2.80 -4.12
N SER A 186 20.21 -2.54 -3.31
CA SER A 186 20.29 -1.61 -2.20
C SER A 186 19.54 -2.16 -0.98
N PRO A 187 20.17 -2.09 0.20
CA PRO A 187 19.41 -2.09 1.44
C PRO A 187 18.43 -0.92 1.45
N MET A 188 17.30 -1.13 2.13
CA MET A 188 16.27 -0.13 2.33
C MET A 188 15.83 -0.14 3.79
N VAL A 189 15.52 1.04 4.31
CA VAL A 189 14.83 1.19 5.59
C VAL A 189 13.63 2.09 5.36
N GLY A 190 12.53 1.84 6.04
CA GLY A 190 11.35 2.67 5.92
C GLY A 190 10.62 2.85 7.22
N ILE A 191 9.86 3.94 7.29
CA ILE A 191 8.89 4.21 8.33
C ILE A 191 7.52 4.33 7.69
N GLY A 192 6.51 3.79 8.36
CA GLY A 192 5.13 3.87 7.92
C GLY A 192 4.25 4.38 9.03
N TYR A 193 3.25 5.18 8.68
CA TYR A 193 2.15 5.52 9.56
C TYR A 193 0.84 5.22 8.85
N THR A 194 0.00 4.41 9.47
CA THR A 194 -1.32 4.08 8.93
C THR A 194 -2.39 4.30 9.98
N LYS A 195 -3.55 4.74 9.53
CA LYS A 195 -4.76 4.88 10.33
C LYS A 195 -5.84 4.05 9.67
N HIS A 196 -6.31 3.05 10.40
CA HIS A 196 -7.36 2.15 9.97
C HIS A 196 -8.64 2.45 10.74
N LYS A 197 -9.74 2.49 9.99
CA LYS A 197 -11.10 2.53 10.51
C LYS A 197 -11.85 1.36 9.91
N MET A 198 -12.32 0.45 10.75
CA MET A 198 -13.11 -0.70 10.31
C MET A 198 -14.40 -0.76 11.12
N SER A 199 -15.51 -0.94 10.43
CA SER A 199 -16.83 -1.10 11.02
C SER A 199 -17.53 -2.29 10.37
N ILE A 200 -18.13 -3.12 11.20
CA ILE A 200 -18.87 -4.32 10.76
C ILE A 200 -20.27 -4.22 11.35
N ASP A 201 -21.28 -4.24 10.49
CA ASP A 201 -22.67 -4.38 10.92
C ASP A 201 -22.95 -5.83 11.30
N LEU A 202 -22.85 -6.10 12.60
CA LEU A 202 -23.13 -7.40 13.18
C LEU A 202 -24.59 -7.83 13.02
N SER A 203 -25.53 -6.88 12.93
CA SER A 203 -26.95 -7.20 12.79
C SER A 203 -27.23 -7.74 11.39
N GLU A 204 -26.67 -7.10 10.37
CA GLU A 204 -26.75 -7.57 8.98
C GLU A 204 -26.04 -8.92 8.81
N LEU A 205 -24.86 -9.10 9.40
CA LEU A 205 -24.11 -10.36 9.33
C LEU A 205 -24.89 -11.52 9.97
N ASN A 206 -25.44 -11.30 11.17
CA ASN A 206 -26.22 -12.31 11.86
C ASN A 206 -27.53 -12.62 11.12
N HIS A 207 -28.16 -11.62 10.50
CA HIS A 207 -29.35 -11.83 9.67
C HIS A 207 -29.03 -12.69 8.44
N LEU A 208 -27.94 -12.40 7.71
CA LEU A 208 -27.49 -13.17 6.55
C LEU A 208 -27.17 -14.63 6.92
N VAL A 209 -26.47 -14.84 8.04
CA VAL A 209 -26.15 -16.18 8.55
C VAL A 209 -27.43 -16.95 8.85
N ARG A 210 -28.43 -16.32 9.50
CA ARG A 210 -29.72 -16.96 9.81
C ARG A 210 -30.53 -17.26 8.54
N SER A 211 -30.63 -16.31 7.62
CA SER A 211 -31.46 -16.45 6.41
C SER A 211 -30.96 -17.52 5.46
N VAL A 212 -29.63 -17.70 5.37
CA VAL A 212 -29.02 -18.69 4.47
C VAL A 212 -28.93 -20.07 5.12
N LEU A 213 -28.68 -20.15 6.43
CA LEU A 213 -28.52 -21.44 7.10
C LEU A 213 -29.85 -22.11 7.46
N LYS A 214 -30.97 -21.39 7.69
CA LYS A 214 -32.30 -22.00 7.94
C LYS A 214 -33.50 -21.07 7.60
N PRO A 215 -34.35 -21.39 6.60
CA PRO A 215 -35.75 -20.97 6.62
C PRO A 215 -36.54 -21.96 7.49
N GLY A 216 -36.91 -21.57 8.72
CA GLY A 216 -37.95 -22.28 9.49
C GLY A 216 -37.59 -22.95 10.83
N GLU A 217 -36.41 -22.74 11.42
CA GLU A 217 -36.16 -23.16 12.81
C GLU A 217 -35.87 -21.96 13.73
N GLU A 218 -36.93 -21.26 14.10
CA GLU A 218 -36.97 -20.35 15.24
C GLU A 218 -36.89 -21.16 16.54
N GLY A 219 -35.71 -21.68 16.93
CA GLY A 219 -35.70 -22.53 18.13
C GLY A 219 -34.41 -22.97 18.79
N LYS A 220 -33.22 -22.82 18.18
CA LYS A 220 -31.98 -23.27 18.84
C LYS A 220 -30.93 -22.17 18.95
N THR A 221 -30.75 -21.77 20.22
CA THR A 221 -29.65 -21.04 20.87
C THR A 221 -29.28 -19.65 20.33
N LYS A 222 -29.91 -18.62 20.94
CA LYS A 222 -29.57 -17.19 20.80
C LYS A 222 -28.12 -16.82 21.16
N GLU A 223 -27.36 -17.71 21.80
CA GLU A 223 -26.05 -17.40 22.40
C GLU A 223 -24.84 -17.98 21.65
N ASP A 224 -24.96 -19.11 20.94
CA ASP A 224 -23.81 -19.78 20.31
C ASP A 224 -23.44 -19.24 18.92
N THR A 225 -24.36 -18.56 18.25
CA THR A 225 -24.12 -17.97 16.91
C THR A 225 -23.81 -16.48 16.95
N ARG A 226 -23.64 -15.86 18.13
CA ARG A 226 -23.26 -14.44 18.23
C ARG A 226 -21.80 -14.27 17.83
N LEU A 227 -21.60 -13.89 16.58
CA LEU A 227 -20.33 -13.36 16.10
C LEU A 227 -20.06 -12.02 16.81
N THR A 228 -19.09 -11.98 17.71
CA THR A 228 -18.61 -10.75 18.36
C THR A 228 -17.46 -10.16 17.55
N PHE A 229 -17.80 -9.24 16.64
CA PHE A 229 -16.83 -8.40 15.93
C PHE A 229 -17.11 -6.93 16.26
N GLY A 230 -16.16 -6.23 16.88
CA GLY A 230 -16.33 -4.82 17.25
C GLY A 230 -16.08 -3.84 16.09
N ASN A 231 -16.45 -2.58 16.31
CA ASN A 231 -15.93 -1.46 15.51
C ASN A 231 -14.50 -1.18 15.96
N TYR A 232 -13.55 -1.08 15.05
CA TYR A 232 -12.13 -0.90 15.38
C TYR A 232 -11.54 0.33 14.71
N HIS A 233 -10.91 1.16 15.54
CA HIS A 233 -10.11 2.30 15.13
C HIS A 233 -8.71 2.12 15.70
N TYR A 234 -7.73 1.98 14.82
CA TYR A 234 -6.34 1.85 15.25
C TYR A 234 -5.41 2.66 14.36
N SER A 235 -4.31 3.15 14.94
CA SER A 235 -3.22 3.77 14.19
C SER A 235 -1.95 2.99 14.45
N ASP A 236 -1.20 2.71 13.40
CA ASP A 236 0.03 1.94 13.46
C ASP A 236 1.20 2.79 13.01
N ILE A 237 2.29 2.70 13.77
CA ILE A 237 3.60 3.22 13.38
C ILE A 237 4.47 2.00 13.12
N SER A 238 5.01 1.88 11.91
CA SER A 238 5.88 0.78 11.53
C SER A 238 7.28 1.26 11.20
N ILE A 239 8.27 0.45 11.55
CA ILE A 239 9.65 0.58 11.09
C ILE A 239 9.95 -0.69 10.31
N SER A 240 10.48 -0.53 9.12
CA SER A 240 10.74 -1.63 8.19
C SER A 240 12.17 -1.60 7.68
N GLY A 241 12.73 -2.79 7.49
CA GLY A 241 14.01 -3.02 6.87
C GLY A 241 13.85 -3.98 5.70
N GLY A 242 14.60 -3.77 4.65
CA GLY A 242 14.45 -4.56 3.44
C GLY A 242 15.64 -4.50 2.51
N TYR A 243 15.49 -5.20 1.40
CA TYR A 243 16.46 -5.20 0.33
C TYR A 243 15.73 -5.14 -1.02
N ALA A 244 16.26 -4.35 -1.93
CA ALA A 244 15.81 -4.29 -3.30
C ALA A 244 16.95 -4.60 -4.26
N TYR A 245 16.62 -5.28 -5.36
CA TYR A 245 17.55 -5.72 -6.38
C TYR A 245 16.96 -5.47 -7.76
N ASN A 246 17.76 -4.83 -8.61
CA ASN A 246 17.48 -4.64 -10.02
C ASN A 246 18.39 -5.56 -10.82
N TRP A 247 17.79 -6.47 -11.61
CA TRP A 247 18.46 -7.37 -12.53
C TRP A 247 18.24 -6.92 -13.97
N VAL A 248 19.31 -6.42 -14.60
CA VAL A 248 19.33 -6.07 -16.02
C VAL A 248 19.78 -7.30 -16.80
N PHE A 249 18.84 -8.11 -17.26
CA PHE A 249 19.11 -9.40 -17.90
C PHE A 249 19.27 -9.31 -19.42
N ALA A 250 18.74 -8.26 -20.05
CA ALA A 250 18.87 -8.00 -21.48
C ALA A 250 18.86 -6.50 -21.78
N HIS A 251 19.25 -6.11 -22.99
CA HIS A 251 19.28 -4.70 -23.38
C HIS A 251 17.89 -4.05 -23.24
N ASN A 252 17.80 -2.94 -22.49
CA ASN A 252 16.57 -2.22 -22.11
C ASN A 252 15.61 -2.99 -21.20
N TRP A 253 15.92 -4.23 -20.79
CA TRP A 253 15.08 -5.03 -19.91
C TRP A 253 15.57 -4.98 -18.47
N LEU A 254 14.63 -4.79 -17.55
CA LEU A 254 14.87 -4.77 -16.12
C LEU A 254 13.84 -5.63 -15.41
N PHE A 255 14.31 -6.57 -14.60
CA PHE A 255 13.54 -7.21 -13.55
C PHE A 255 13.90 -6.60 -12.21
N ALA A 256 12.93 -6.08 -11.47
CA ALA A 256 13.12 -5.49 -10.16
C ALA A 256 12.37 -6.29 -9.11
N SER A 257 13.02 -6.53 -7.98
CA SER A 257 12.43 -7.18 -6.82
C SER A 257 12.81 -6.44 -5.55
N SER A 258 11.84 -6.17 -4.70
CA SER A 258 12.03 -5.48 -3.42
C SER A 258 11.18 -6.17 -2.37
N LEU A 259 11.78 -6.42 -1.20
CA LEU A 259 11.07 -6.96 -0.05
C LEU A 259 11.48 -6.17 1.20
N CYS A 260 10.50 -5.61 1.88
CA CYS A 260 10.66 -4.92 3.16
C CYS A 260 9.81 -5.64 4.21
N LEU A 261 10.43 -6.02 5.31
CA LEU A 261 9.77 -6.56 6.49
C LEU A 261 9.76 -5.49 7.57
N GLY A 262 8.59 -5.26 8.15
CA GLY A 262 8.35 -4.23 9.15
C GLY A 262 7.87 -4.80 10.47
N LEU A 263 8.34 -4.19 11.55
CA LEU A 263 7.74 -4.33 12.86
C LEU A 263 6.83 -3.10 13.07
N ALA A 264 5.55 -3.36 13.26
CA ALA A 264 4.55 -2.34 13.53
C ALA A 264 4.17 -2.31 15.01
N TYR A 265 4.28 -1.12 15.60
CA TYR A 265 3.74 -0.82 16.92
C TYR A 265 2.39 -0.11 16.78
N LYS A 266 1.37 -0.69 17.40
CA LYS A 266 -0.02 -0.28 17.21
C LYS A 266 -0.55 0.50 18.42
N HIS A 267 -1.05 1.71 18.18
CA HIS A 267 -1.73 2.53 19.18
C HIS A 267 -3.24 2.56 18.90
N SER A 268 -4.02 1.99 19.82
CA SER A 268 -5.48 1.88 19.73
C SER A 268 -6.12 3.07 20.42
N VAL A 269 -6.79 3.95 19.67
CA VAL A 269 -7.61 5.04 20.23
C VAL A 269 -9.04 4.80 19.77
N GLY A 270 -9.87 4.25 20.65
CA GLY A 270 -11.30 4.02 20.40
C GLY A 270 -11.88 2.95 21.32
N ASP A 271 -13.10 3.22 21.81
CA ASP A 271 -13.82 2.51 22.88
C ASP A 271 -13.93 1.00 22.66
N VAL A 272 -12.94 0.29 23.20
CA VAL A 272 -13.17 -1.08 23.66
C VAL A 272 -13.89 -0.92 24.99
N LEU A 273 -15.07 -1.53 25.12
CA LEU A 273 -15.67 -1.87 26.40
C LEU A 273 -14.55 -2.26 27.37
N LYS A 274 -14.25 -1.36 28.32
CA LYS A 274 -13.32 -1.61 29.40
C LYS A 274 -13.85 -2.79 30.18
N GLU A 275 -13.43 -4.00 29.83
CA GLU A 275 -13.27 -5.03 30.86
C GLU A 275 -12.13 -4.53 31.74
N GLN A 276 -12.51 -4.09 32.93
CA GLN A 276 -11.60 -3.72 34.00
C GLN A 276 -10.66 -4.90 34.28
N THR A 277 -9.44 -4.83 33.75
CA THR A 277 -8.30 -5.45 34.41
C THR A 277 -7.15 -4.46 34.42
N THR A 278 -7.07 -3.80 35.57
CA THR A 278 -5.98 -2.99 36.06
C THR A 278 -4.76 -3.90 36.22
N THR A 279 -3.82 -3.90 35.28
CA THR A 279 -2.40 -4.16 35.56
C THR A 279 -1.53 -3.69 34.40
N HIS A 280 -0.43 -3.04 34.78
CA HIS A 280 0.61 -2.49 33.93
C HIS A 280 1.46 -3.63 33.32
N ASP A 281 0.86 -4.46 32.46
CA ASP A 281 1.62 -5.51 31.77
C ASP A 281 2.20 -4.97 30.46
N TYR A 282 3.52 -4.75 30.46
CA TYR A 282 4.36 -4.61 29.28
C TYR A 282 4.38 -5.93 28.50
N ASN A 283 3.24 -6.31 27.92
CA ASN A 283 3.09 -7.57 27.22
C ASN A 283 3.52 -7.38 25.75
N LEU A 284 4.51 -8.15 25.31
CA LEU A 284 5.11 -8.20 23.96
C LEU A 284 4.11 -8.56 22.83
N LYS A 285 2.80 -8.62 23.11
CA LYS A 285 1.70 -8.92 22.19
C LYS A 285 1.26 -7.74 21.30
N LYS A 286 2.00 -6.63 21.28
CA LYS A 286 1.71 -5.42 20.46
C LYS A 286 2.54 -5.32 19.19
N PHE A 287 3.48 -6.25 18.96
CA PHE A 287 4.32 -6.30 17.76
C PHE A 287 3.64 -7.12 16.68
N ASN A 288 3.49 -6.52 15.50
CA ASN A 288 3.00 -7.22 14.32
C ASN A 288 4.06 -7.17 13.22
N VAL A 289 4.09 -8.23 12.40
CA VAL A 289 4.95 -8.33 11.23
C VAL A 289 4.17 -7.88 10.02
N ASP A 290 4.60 -6.76 9.45
CA ASP A 290 4.11 -6.23 8.19
C ASP A 290 5.12 -6.59 7.10
N ALA A 291 4.65 -6.92 5.90
CA ALA A 291 5.53 -7.15 4.76
C ALA A 291 5.04 -6.33 3.57
N VAL A 292 5.97 -5.63 2.92
CA VAL A 292 5.73 -4.92 1.67
C VAL A 292 6.68 -5.51 0.64
N GLY A 293 6.13 -6.12 -0.39
CA GLY A 293 6.92 -6.60 -1.51
C GLY A 293 6.49 -5.98 -2.81
N ARG A 294 7.47 -5.76 -3.68
CA ARG A 294 7.30 -5.15 -4.98
C ARG A 294 8.10 -5.91 -6.02
N LEU A 295 7.45 -6.22 -7.12
CA LEU A 295 8.05 -6.88 -8.27
C LEU A 295 7.76 -6.05 -9.52
N GLY A 296 8.68 -6.02 -10.47
CA GLY A 296 8.49 -5.31 -11.72
C GLY A 296 9.29 -5.93 -12.85
N VAL A 297 8.69 -6.01 -14.02
CA VAL A 297 9.39 -6.31 -15.28
C VAL A 297 9.11 -5.14 -16.21
N VAL A 298 10.14 -4.50 -16.72
CA VAL A 298 9.98 -3.37 -17.63
C VAL A 298 10.98 -3.44 -18.77
N TRP A 299 10.49 -3.16 -19.97
CA TRP A 299 11.30 -2.78 -21.11
C TRP A 299 11.22 -1.27 -21.27
N ASN A 300 12.36 -0.58 -21.28
CA ASN A 300 12.40 0.88 -21.38
C ASN A 300 13.62 1.33 -22.21
N ASN A 301 13.36 1.99 -23.33
CA ASN A 301 14.41 2.55 -24.21
C ASN A 301 14.54 4.08 -24.09
N THR A 302 14.07 4.67 -22.98
CA THR A 302 13.88 6.11 -22.71
C THR A 302 12.78 6.80 -23.49
N ARG A 303 12.45 6.37 -24.71
CA ARG A 303 11.36 6.97 -25.51
C ARG A 303 10.02 6.27 -25.29
N TYR A 304 10.04 4.94 -25.25
CA TYR A 304 8.90 4.07 -25.06
C TYR A 304 9.21 3.10 -23.94
N TYR A 305 8.17 2.73 -23.21
CA TYR A 305 8.28 1.72 -22.19
C TYR A 305 7.01 0.88 -22.11
N VAL A 306 7.20 -0.39 -21.77
CA VAL A 306 6.13 -1.34 -21.50
C VAL A 306 6.56 -2.21 -20.34
N GLY A 307 5.65 -2.49 -19.42
CA GLY A 307 6.00 -3.28 -18.27
C GLY A 307 4.82 -3.73 -17.45
N THR A 308 5.15 -4.52 -16.44
CA THR A 308 4.24 -4.95 -15.40
C THR A 308 4.85 -4.64 -14.05
N SER A 309 4.03 -4.29 -13.06
CA SER A 309 4.46 -4.15 -11.68
C SER A 309 3.45 -4.76 -10.73
N THR A 310 3.93 -5.42 -9.69
CA THR A 310 3.11 -5.99 -8.63
C THR A 310 3.54 -5.39 -7.32
N ILE A 311 2.60 -4.84 -6.56
CA ILE A 311 2.85 -4.34 -5.21
C ILE A 311 1.93 -5.12 -4.28
N PHE A 312 2.48 -5.81 -3.28
CA PHE A 312 1.72 -6.52 -2.27
C PHE A 312 2.06 -6.03 -0.87
N HIS A 313 1.02 -5.81 -0.09
CA HIS A 313 1.09 -5.46 1.31
C HIS A 313 0.41 -6.57 2.11
N VAL A 314 1.14 -7.15 3.05
CA VAL A 314 0.64 -8.13 4.00
C VAL A 314 0.70 -7.49 5.38
N TYR A 315 -0.46 -7.25 5.95
CA TYR A 315 -0.61 -6.72 7.30
C TYR A 315 -1.17 -7.82 8.19
N ASN A 316 -0.40 -8.21 9.19
CA ASN A 316 -0.89 -9.09 10.23
C ASN A 316 -1.29 -8.25 11.45
N TYR A 317 -2.39 -8.63 12.08
CA TYR A 317 -2.85 -8.03 13.32
C TYR A 317 -3.20 -9.14 14.29
N GLN A 318 -2.62 -9.08 15.48
CA GLN A 318 -2.97 -9.95 16.60
C GLN A 318 -3.10 -9.08 17.86
N LYS A 319 -4.29 -9.01 18.46
CA LYS A 319 -4.49 -8.34 19.75
C LYS A 319 -5.56 -9.04 20.58
N GLY A 320 -5.14 -9.59 21.73
CA GLY A 320 -6.03 -10.30 22.65
C GLY A 320 -6.92 -11.27 21.87
N GLN A 321 -8.23 -11.21 22.16
CA GLN A 321 -9.46 -11.55 21.41
C GLN A 321 -9.47 -11.99 19.93
N PHE A 322 -8.52 -11.51 19.14
CA PHE A 322 -8.76 -11.32 17.71
C PHE A 322 -7.48 -11.30 16.89
N SER A 323 -7.52 -11.94 15.72
CA SER A 323 -6.48 -11.79 14.70
C SER A 323 -7.08 -11.43 13.34
N THR A 324 -6.50 -10.43 12.68
CA THR A 324 -6.78 -10.10 11.27
C THR A 324 -5.53 -10.35 10.44
N SER A 325 -5.65 -11.09 9.35
CA SER A 325 -4.66 -11.05 8.28
C SER A 325 -5.28 -10.35 7.09
N THR A 326 -4.66 -9.25 6.66
CA THR A 326 -5.12 -8.48 5.51
C THR A 326 -4.04 -8.48 4.45
N ILE A 327 -4.42 -8.92 3.24
CA ILE A 327 -3.57 -8.84 2.06
C ILE A 327 -4.19 -7.85 1.07
N PHE A 328 -3.36 -6.92 0.60
CA PHE A 328 -3.72 -6.02 -0.51
C PHE A 328 -2.65 -6.11 -1.58
N GLY A 329 -3.06 -6.33 -2.82
CA GLY A 329 -2.18 -6.40 -3.96
C GLY A 329 -2.71 -5.60 -5.14
N ASN A 330 -1.83 -4.85 -5.80
CA ASN A 330 -2.12 -4.24 -7.09
C ASN A 330 -1.19 -4.86 -8.13
N PHE A 331 -1.77 -5.44 -9.18
CA PHE A 331 -1.06 -5.91 -10.36
C PHE A 331 -1.32 -4.95 -11.52
N ASN A 332 -0.27 -4.28 -11.97
CA ASN A 332 -0.34 -3.25 -13.00
C ASN A 332 0.29 -3.77 -14.30
N ILE A 333 -0.36 -3.50 -15.42
CA ILE A 333 0.21 -3.61 -16.76
C ILE A 333 0.16 -2.22 -17.36
N TYR A 334 1.27 -1.72 -17.90
CA TYR A 334 1.34 -0.36 -18.41
C TYR A 334 2.17 -0.26 -19.69
N VAL A 335 1.81 0.72 -20.51
CA VAL A 335 2.55 1.14 -21.70
C VAL A 335 2.57 2.66 -21.75
N GLY A 336 3.71 3.25 -22.09
CA GLY A 336 3.83 4.70 -22.14
C GLY A 336 4.88 5.19 -23.13
N PHE A 337 4.79 6.49 -23.40
CA PHE A 337 5.72 7.20 -24.28
C PHE A 337 6.16 8.52 -23.66
N ASN A 338 7.45 8.81 -23.78
CA ASN A 338 8.10 10.00 -23.27
C ASN A 338 8.30 11.03 -24.39
N PHE A 339 8.08 12.32 -24.12
CA PHE A 339 8.19 13.41 -25.10
C PHE A 339 8.67 14.72 -24.49
N GLY A 340 9.00 15.70 -25.36
CA GLY A 340 9.65 16.95 -24.96
C GLY A 340 11.11 16.71 -24.56
N LYS A 341 11.99 16.55 -25.55
CA LYS A 341 13.41 16.23 -25.33
C LYS A 341 14.08 17.32 -24.48
N ILE A 342 14.82 16.90 -23.46
CA ILE A 342 15.63 17.80 -22.65
C ILE A 342 16.81 18.25 -23.51
N LYS A 343 16.94 19.56 -23.72
CA LYS A 343 18.14 20.14 -24.33
C LYS A 343 19.29 19.91 -23.34
N GLN A 344 20.24 19.05 -23.69
CA GLN A 344 21.51 18.97 -22.99
C GLN A 344 22.23 20.31 -23.24
N LYS A 345 22.67 20.94 -22.16
CA LYS A 345 23.43 22.18 -22.20
C LYS A 345 24.90 21.89 -22.41
#